data_AF-A0A968YNK8-F1
#
_entry.id   AF-A0A968YNK8-F1
#
_cell.length_a   1.000
_cell.length_b   1.000
_cell.length_c   1.000
_cell.angle_alpha   90.00
_cell.angle_beta   90.00
_cell.angle_gamma   90.00
#
_symmetry.space_group_name_H-M   'P 1'
#
loop_
_entity.id
_entity.type
_entity.pdbx_description
1 polymer ?
#
loop_
_entity_poly.entity_id
_entity_poly.type
_entity_poly.pdbx_seq_one_letter_code
_entity_poly.pdbx_strand_id
1 'polypeptide(L)'
;MSCLSGKIRWNGTPTCPYCDSVKATKYKNERRYRCNSCFTSYSVTVGTIFHKTHVDLHKWFRAILLLCKVNCDISVRKLAQEIQVNRATASRIVNQVLNVPPEQIEILKEIVLAQSITE
;
A
#
# COMPACT_ATOMS: atom_id res chain seq x y z
N MET A 1 10.81 -9.92 13.52
CA MET A 1 9.35 -9.93 13.27
C MET A 1 9.07 -9.70 11.79
N SER A 2 9.16 -10.75 10.97
CA SER A 2 9.39 -10.67 9.53
C SER A 2 8.18 -11.18 8.72
N CYS A 3 7.78 -10.42 7.69
CA CYS A 3 7.05 -10.86 6.47
C CYS A 3 5.54 -11.18 6.53
N LEU A 4 4.68 -10.41 7.22
CA LEU A 4 3.21 -10.58 7.07
C LEU A 4 2.71 -10.27 5.64
N SER A 5 3.23 -9.20 5.03
CA SER A 5 2.73 -8.72 3.73
C SER A 5 2.97 -9.67 2.56
N GLY A 6 4.05 -10.47 2.60
CA GLY A 6 4.38 -11.41 1.52
C GLY A 6 3.47 -12.64 1.49
N LYS A 7 2.99 -13.07 2.67
CA LYS A 7 2.05 -14.21 2.77
C LYS A 7 0.70 -13.88 2.14
N ILE A 8 0.19 -12.67 2.39
CA ILE A 8 -1.12 -12.23 1.91
C ILE A 8 -1.13 -12.08 0.38
N ARG A 9 -0.07 -11.51 -0.21
CA ARG A 9 -0.04 -11.23 -1.66
C ARG A 9 0.22 -12.46 -2.53
N TRP A 10 1.02 -13.41 -2.04
CA TRP A 10 1.56 -14.49 -2.88
C TRP A 10 1.21 -15.90 -2.40
N ASN A 11 0.41 -16.02 -1.34
CA ASN A 11 -0.01 -17.29 -0.74
C ASN A 11 1.16 -18.30 -0.56
N GLY A 12 2.36 -17.80 -0.29
CA GLY A 12 3.59 -18.59 -0.12
C GLY A 12 4.56 -18.59 -1.30
N THR A 13 4.12 -18.37 -2.55
CA THR A 13 4.96 -18.45 -3.75
C THR A 13 5.26 -17.08 -4.37
N PRO A 14 6.45 -16.49 -4.13
CA PRO A 14 6.77 -15.15 -4.60
C PRO A 14 6.76 -15.07 -6.13
N THR A 15 5.80 -14.32 -6.67
CA THR A 15 5.62 -14.15 -8.11
C THR A 15 6.16 -12.79 -8.54
N CYS A 16 6.99 -12.78 -9.59
CA CYS A 16 7.61 -11.56 -10.09
C CYS A 16 6.57 -10.65 -10.77
N PRO A 17 6.42 -9.38 -10.36
CA PRO A 17 5.45 -8.46 -10.96
C PRO A 17 5.81 -7.96 -12.36
N TYR A 18 7.00 -8.32 -12.88
CA TYR A 18 7.49 -7.86 -14.19
C TYR A 18 7.42 -8.93 -15.28
N CYS A 19 7.41 -10.21 -14.90
CA CYS A 19 7.51 -11.33 -15.85
C CYS A 19 6.70 -12.56 -15.40
N ASP A 20 5.92 -12.43 -14.32
CA ASP A 20 5.04 -13.46 -13.75
C ASP A 20 5.70 -14.78 -13.38
N SER A 21 7.04 -14.84 -13.39
CA SER A 21 7.76 -16.04 -12.98
C SER A 21 7.71 -16.24 -11.46
N VAL A 22 7.57 -17.49 -11.05
CA VAL A 22 7.57 -17.92 -9.64
C VAL A 22 8.99 -18.12 -9.09
N LYS A 23 10.00 -18.09 -9.97
CA LYS A 23 11.40 -18.32 -9.62
C LYS A 23 12.01 -17.04 -9.03
N ALA A 24 11.82 -16.83 -7.72
CA ALA A 24 12.36 -15.68 -7.02
C ALA A 24 13.17 -16.05 -5.78
N THR A 25 14.27 -15.34 -5.59
CA THR A 25 15.19 -15.51 -4.45
C THR A 25 15.03 -14.32 -3.50
N LYS A 26 14.87 -14.56 -2.20
CA LYS A 26 14.77 -13.50 -1.20
C LYS A 26 16.16 -12.99 -0.80
N TYR A 27 16.35 -11.69 -0.70
CA TYR A 27 17.56 -11.13 -0.09
C TYR A 27 17.56 -11.38 1.43
N LYS A 28 18.71 -11.82 2.00
CA LYS A 28 18.80 -12.16 3.43
C LYS A 28 18.55 -10.96 4.35
N ASN A 29 19.05 -9.79 3.99
CA ASN A 29 19.08 -8.60 4.87
C ASN A 29 18.05 -7.53 4.48
N GLU A 30 17.37 -7.69 3.35
CA GLU A 30 16.44 -6.70 2.83
C GLU A 30 15.06 -7.30 2.58
N ARG A 31 14.01 -6.47 2.65
CA ARG A 31 12.64 -6.85 2.30
C ARG A 31 12.43 -6.85 0.77
N ARG A 32 13.40 -7.40 0.04
CA ARG A 32 13.44 -7.46 -1.44
C ARG A 32 13.57 -8.91 -1.91
N TYR A 33 13.05 -9.14 -3.10
CA TYR A 33 13.16 -10.38 -3.86
C TYR A 33 13.91 -10.08 -5.16
N ARG A 34 14.67 -11.06 -5.64
CA ARG A 34 15.32 -11.06 -6.95
C ARG A 34 14.62 -12.10 -7.81
N CYS A 35 14.13 -11.69 -8.97
CA CYS A 35 13.66 -12.64 -9.96
C CYS A 35 14.86 -13.37 -10.60
N ASN A 36 14.79 -14.68 -10.74
CA ASN A 36 15.83 -15.47 -11.41
C ASN A 36 15.59 -15.56 -12.94
N SER A 37 14.41 -15.16 -13.43
CA SER A 37 14.09 -15.12 -14.86
C SER A 37 14.44 -13.78 -15.51
N CYS A 38 14.03 -12.66 -14.90
CA CYS A 38 14.29 -11.31 -15.44
C CYS A 38 15.46 -10.58 -14.74
N PHE A 39 16.10 -11.22 -13.76
CA PHE A 39 17.20 -10.69 -12.94
C PHE A 39 16.92 -9.37 -12.19
N THR A 40 15.69 -8.87 -12.24
CA THR A 40 15.27 -7.63 -11.60
C THR A 40 14.99 -7.83 -10.11
N SER A 41 15.33 -6.83 -9.30
CA SER A 41 15.00 -6.80 -7.87
C SER A 41 13.69 -6.06 -7.62
N TYR A 42 12.83 -6.60 -6.76
CA TYR A 42 11.50 -6.08 -6.51
C TYR A 42 11.10 -6.26 -5.03
N SER A 43 10.32 -5.33 -4.47
CA SER A 43 9.73 -5.47 -3.13
C SER A 43 8.33 -6.07 -3.21
N VAL A 44 7.81 -6.57 -2.08
CA VAL A 44 6.42 -7.06 -1.97
C VAL A 44 5.40 -5.97 -2.33
N THR A 45 5.77 -4.71 -2.13
CA THR A 45 4.96 -3.53 -2.42
C THR A 45 5.06 -3.06 -3.88
N VAL A 46 5.75 -3.78 -4.76
CA VAL A 46 5.80 -3.44 -6.20
C VAL A 46 4.42 -3.68 -6.82
N GLY A 47 3.90 -2.65 -7.50
CA GLY A 47 2.57 -2.67 -8.09
C GLY A 47 1.44 -2.47 -7.08
N THR A 48 1.72 -1.91 -5.89
CA THR A 48 0.69 -1.46 -4.96
C THR A 48 0.81 0.04 -4.71
N ILE A 49 -0.24 0.65 -4.15
CA ILE A 49 -0.23 2.06 -3.69
C ILE A 49 0.91 2.36 -2.70
N PHE A 50 1.39 1.34 -1.99
CA PHE A 50 2.47 1.45 -1.01
C PHE A 50 3.86 1.43 -1.63
N HIS A 51 3.97 1.36 -2.96
CA HIS A 51 5.26 1.27 -3.65
C HIS A 51 6.14 2.50 -3.38
N LYS A 52 7.43 2.26 -3.08
CA LYS A 52 8.45 3.30 -2.80
C LYS A 52 8.02 4.34 -1.75
N THR A 53 7.24 3.93 -0.76
CA THR A 53 6.90 4.80 0.37
C THR A 53 7.59 4.31 1.63
N HIS A 54 8.14 5.26 2.38
CA HIS A 54 8.71 5.04 3.72
C HIS A 54 7.68 5.26 4.83
N VAL A 55 6.41 5.45 4.44
CA VAL A 55 5.32 5.71 5.37
C VAL A 55 4.78 4.39 5.89
N ASP A 56 4.57 4.31 7.21
CA ASP A 56 4.03 3.11 7.83
C ASP A 56 2.65 2.74 7.28
N LEU A 57 2.38 1.44 7.18
CA LEU A 57 1.11 0.92 6.65
C LEU A 57 -0.10 1.43 7.44
N HIS A 58 0.04 1.63 8.76
CA HIS A 58 -1.04 2.18 9.60
C HIS A 58 -1.43 3.61 9.20
N LYS A 59 -0.45 4.47 8.88
CA LYS A 59 -0.70 5.85 8.41
C LYS A 59 -1.39 5.86 7.06
N TRP A 60 -1.01 4.92 6.21
CA TRP A 60 -1.64 4.67 4.92
C TRP A 60 -3.11 4.27 5.05
N PHE A 61 -3.43 3.31 5.92
CA PHE A 61 -4.82 2.93 6.18
C PHE A 61 -5.61 4.13 6.73
N ARG A 62 -5.06 4.87 7.69
CA ARG A 62 -5.71 6.10 8.20
C ARG A 62 -5.95 7.15 7.12
N ALA A 63 -5.01 7.34 6.19
CA ALA A 63 -5.20 8.26 5.07
C ALA A 63 -6.35 7.81 4.16
N ILE A 64 -6.41 6.52 3.83
CA ILE A 64 -7.48 5.94 2.99
C ILE A 64 -8.84 6.06 3.70
N LEU A 65 -8.89 5.76 5.01
CA LEU A 65 -10.08 5.93 5.85
C LEU A 65 -10.64 7.36 5.76
N LEU A 66 -9.78 8.35 5.93
CA LEU A 66 -10.15 9.76 5.90
C LEU A 66 -10.63 10.20 4.51
N LEU A 67 -9.96 9.75 3.45
CA LEU A 67 -10.35 10.02 2.07
C LEU A 67 -11.67 9.33 1.68
N CYS A 68 -12.01 8.20 2.30
CA CYS A 68 -13.25 7.47 2.03
C CYS A 68 -14.45 7.97 2.88
N LYS A 69 -14.21 8.41 4.12
CA LYS A 69 -15.27 8.83 5.05
C LYS A 69 -15.82 10.23 4.75
N VAL A 70 -15.00 11.12 4.20
CA VAL A 70 -15.41 12.50 3.91
C VAL A 70 -15.65 12.60 2.41
N ASN A 71 -16.77 13.19 2.02
CA ASN A 71 -17.07 13.59 0.64
C ASN A 71 -15.93 14.47 0.11
N CYS A 72 -14.86 13.85 -0.41
CA CYS A 72 -13.68 14.38 -1.14
C CYS A 72 -12.95 15.64 -0.64
N ASP A 73 -13.44 16.39 0.35
CA ASP A 73 -12.99 17.76 0.66
C ASP A 73 -12.13 17.84 1.92
N ILE A 74 -11.25 16.86 2.13
CA ILE A 74 -10.16 17.02 3.11
C ILE A 74 -9.00 17.72 2.42
N SER A 75 -8.67 18.92 2.91
CA SER A 75 -7.45 19.60 2.49
C SER A 75 -6.21 18.75 2.81
N VAL A 76 -5.24 18.73 1.89
CA VAL A 76 -3.97 18.00 2.06
C VAL A 76 -3.26 18.36 3.37
N ARG A 77 -3.40 19.62 3.84
CA ARG A 77 -2.84 20.08 5.11
C ARG A 77 -3.50 19.39 6.31
N LYS A 78 -4.83 19.29 6.32
CA LYS A 78 -5.57 18.59 7.39
C LYS A 78 -5.24 17.11 7.40
N LEU A 79 -5.15 16.48 6.23
CA LEU A 79 -4.72 15.09 6.11
C LEU A 79 -3.31 14.88 6.67
N ALA A 80 -2.36 15.75 6.31
CA ALA A 80 -0.97 15.68 6.79
C ALA A 80 -0.86 15.73 8.32
N GLN A 81 -1.68 16.57 8.96
CA GLN A 81 -1.74 16.69 10.42
C GLN A 81 -2.30 15.42 11.07
N GLU A 82 -3.39 14.87 10.52
CA GLU A 82 -4.03 13.65 11.02
C GLU A 82 -3.12 12.42 10.96
N ILE A 83 -2.38 12.25 9.86
CA ILE A 83 -1.47 11.09 9.69
C ILE A 83 -0.04 11.38 10.18
N GLN A 84 0.21 12.59 10.70
CA GLN A 84 1.53 13.04 11.17
C GLN A 84 2.64 12.78 10.15
N VAL A 85 2.49 13.35 8.95
CA VAL A 85 3.51 13.35 7.90
C VAL A 85 3.71 14.75 7.34
N ASN A 86 4.81 14.96 6.62
CA ASN A 86 5.02 16.20 5.91
C ASN A 86 3.95 16.40 4.82
N ARG A 87 3.55 17.65 4.57
CA ARG A 87 2.58 18.02 3.53
C ARG A 87 2.91 17.43 2.16
N ALA A 88 4.19 17.42 1.77
CA ALA A 88 4.62 16.83 0.50
C ALA A 88 4.31 15.32 0.43
N THR A 89 4.52 14.61 1.54
CA THR A 89 4.21 13.18 1.67
C THR A 89 2.69 12.95 1.61
N ALA A 90 1.91 13.77 2.32
CA ALA A 90 0.45 13.70 2.28
C ALA A 90 -0.10 13.94 0.86
N SER A 91 0.42 14.94 0.15
CA SER A 91 0.05 15.21 -1.25
C SER A 91 0.32 14.01 -2.16
N ARG A 92 1.48 13.37 -2.01
CA ARG A 92 1.84 12.16 -2.75
C ARG A 92 0.89 11.01 -2.44
N ILE A 93 0.52 10.81 -1.17
CA ILE A 93 -0.46 9.78 -0.76
C ILE A 93 -1.81 10.03 -1.43
N VAL A 94 -2.32 11.27 -1.37
CA VAL A 94 -3.59 11.64 -1.99
C VAL A 94 -3.57 11.36 -3.49
N ASN A 95 -2.54 11.83 -4.21
CA ASN A 95 -2.39 11.55 -5.63
C ASN A 95 -2.28 10.05 -5.93
N GLN A 96 -1.58 9.28 -5.08
CA GLN A 96 -1.48 7.83 -5.26
C GLN A 96 -2.84 7.14 -5.06
N VAL A 97 -3.67 7.59 -4.12
CA VAL A 97 -5.02 7.03 -3.89
C VAL A 97 -5.98 7.43 -5.01
N LEU A 98 -5.93 8.68 -5.49
CA LEU A 98 -6.79 9.15 -6.58
C LEU A 98 -6.47 8.53 -7.94
N ASN A 99 -5.23 8.11 -8.17
CA ASN A 99 -4.82 7.43 -9.41
C ASN A 99 -5.15 5.93 -9.43
N VAL A 100 -5.75 5.39 -8.37
CA VAL A 100 -6.16 3.98 -8.30
C VAL A 100 -7.54 3.85 -8.92
N PRO A 101 -7.79 2.83 -9.77
CA PRO A 101 -9.11 2.61 -10.33
C PRO A 101 -10.17 2.43 -9.23
N PRO A 102 -11.38 3.01 -9.39
CA PRO A 102 -12.38 3.09 -8.34
C PRO A 102 -12.84 1.74 -7.78
N GLU A 103 -12.74 0.67 -8.58
CA GLU A 103 -13.08 -0.71 -8.19
C GLU A 103 -12.31 -1.19 -6.95
N GLN A 104 -11.04 -0.79 -6.77
CA GLN A 104 -10.26 -1.16 -5.59
C GLN A 104 -10.59 -0.30 -4.36
N ILE A 105 -11.10 0.90 -4.58
CA ILE A 105 -11.49 1.83 -3.50
C ILE A 105 -12.79 1.36 -2.86
N GLU A 106 -13.71 0.77 -3.64
CA GLU A 106 -15.00 0.26 -3.17
C GLU A 106 -14.85 -0.89 -2.17
N ILE A 107 -13.93 -1.83 -2.45
CA ILE A 107 -13.56 -2.91 -1.52
C ILE A 107 -13.01 -2.35 -0.20
N LEU A 108 -12.23 -1.27 -0.28
CA LEU A 108 -11.69 -0.59 0.89
C LEU A 108 -12.77 0.18 1.67
N LYS A 109 -13.82 0.69 1.00
CA LYS A 109 -14.96 1.35 1.66
C LYS A 109 -15.78 0.36 2.50
N GLU A 110 -16.09 -0.82 1.99
CA GLU A 110 -16.91 -1.81 2.71
C GLU A 110 -16.22 -2.34 3.98
N ILE A 111 -14.93 -2.64 3.90
CA ILE A 111 -14.15 -3.14 5.06
C ILE A 111 -14.08 -2.08 6.17
N VAL A 112 -14.10 -0.81 5.80
CA VAL A 112 -13.92 0.34 6.69
C VAL A 112 -15.23 0.74 7.37
N LEU A 113 -16.33 0.74 6.64
CA LEU A 113 -17.66 1.08 7.18
C LEU A 113 -18.10 0.07 8.25
N ALA A 114 -17.69 -1.20 8.11
CA ALA A 114 -17.90 -2.24 9.10
C ALA A 114 -17.19 -1.97 10.45
N GLN A 115 -16.16 -1.12 10.48
CA GLN A 115 -15.40 -0.79 11.71
C GLN A 115 -15.87 0.49 12.41
N SER A 116 -16.85 1.22 11.86
CA SER A 116 -17.46 2.40 12.48
C SER A 116 -18.78 2.13 13.20
N ILE A 117 -19.22 0.88 13.31
CA ILE A 117 -20.47 0.48 13.98
C ILE A 117 -20.22 -0.11 15.38
N THR A 118 -18.96 -0.20 15.83
CA THR A 118 -18.59 -0.72 17.15
C THR A 118 -17.97 0.33 18.07
N GLU A 119 -18.49 1.56 18.03
CA GLU A 119 -18.45 2.52 19.15
C GLU A 119 -19.83 3.17 19.29
#